data_AF-X1QNX5-F1
#
_entry.id   AF-X1QNX5-F1
#
_cell.length_a   1.000
_cell.length_b   1.000
_cell.length_c   1.000
_cell.angle_alpha   90.00
_cell.angle_beta   90.00
_cell.angle_gamma   90.00
#
_symmetry.space_group_name_H-M   'P 1'
#
loop_
_entity.id
_entity.type
_entity.pdbx_description
1 polymer ?
#
loop_
_entity_poly.entity_id
_entity_poly.type
_entity_poly.pdbx_seq_one_letter_code
_entity_poly.pdbx_strand_id
1 'polypeptide(L)'
;VVGFRAREDAEKLASLSEELILASSDTIHLKDEGGEYRELHEKMETDFEPIFWSLKGLLDELAAEHQEELLTTRATVSDRHNTVIRLVLLLGIIGTLVAMIIAVLVDRYLVRYLAERKKMEKTLEKERHDLGERVKELDCLYGISRLVEKENISLEEIIEGAVNLIPSSWQYPEITAARIVLDDQSFQSKNFRESAYKQTQEIVINGKKAGVVEVVYLEERPESDEGPFLKEERNLINAIAERLA
;
A
#
# COMPACT_ATOMS: atom_id res chain seq x y z
N VAL A 1 -27.70 -56.31 -3.39
CA VAL A 1 -26.41 -55.80 -2.87
C VAL A 1 -26.03 -54.48 -3.55
N VAL A 2 -26.03 -54.41 -4.89
CA VAL A 2 -25.72 -53.19 -5.68
C VAL A 2 -26.50 -51.92 -5.26
N GLY A 3 -27.78 -52.04 -4.92
CA GLY A 3 -28.61 -50.89 -4.52
C GLY A 3 -28.39 -50.34 -3.11
N PHE A 4 -27.67 -51.06 -2.23
CA PHE A 4 -27.42 -50.61 -0.84
C PHE A 4 -26.13 -49.78 -0.76
N ARG A 5 -25.08 -50.17 -1.50
CA ARG A 5 -23.81 -49.42 -1.58
C ARG A 5 -23.93 -48.09 -2.34
N ALA A 6 -24.63 -48.07 -3.47
CA ALA A 6 -24.86 -46.82 -4.21
C ALA A 6 -25.62 -45.76 -3.38
N ARG A 7 -26.40 -46.20 -2.39
CA ARG A 7 -27.07 -45.32 -1.44
C ARG A 7 -26.10 -44.79 -0.38
N GLU A 8 -25.19 -45.63 0.10
CA GLU A 8 -24.14 -45.27 1.05
C GLU A 8 -23.15 -44.25 0.46
N ASP A 9 -22.75 -44.43 -0.80
CA ASP A 9 -21.84 -43.49 -1.49
C ASP A 9 -22.53 -42.15 -1.78
N ALA A 10 -23.82 -42.17 -2.11
CA ALA A 10 -24.63 -40.96 -2.26
C ALA A 10 -24.79 -40.20 -0.93
N GLU A 11 -24.96 -40.91 0.19
CA GLU A 11 -25.02 -40.32 1.54
C GLU A 11 -23.66 -39.72 1.95
N LYS A 12 -22.53 -40.37 1.63
CA LYS A 12 -21.19 -39.82 1.85
C LYS A 12 -20.92 -38.56 1.02
N LEU A 13 -21.31 -38.56 -0.26
CA LEU A 13 -21.19 -37.38 -1.12
C LEU A 13 -22.07 -36.22 -0.66
N ALA A 14 -23.28 -36.51 -0.14
CA ALA A 14 -24.14 -35.49 0.45
C ALA A 14 -23.52 -34.86 1.69
N SER A 15 -22.95 -35.66 2.61
CA SER A 15 -22.22 -35.17 3.78
C SER A 15 -21.06 -34.26 3.41
N LEU A 16 -20.21 -34.70 2.45
CA LEU A 16 -19.07 -33.92 1.98
C LEU A 16 -19.52 -32.61 1.30
N SER A 17 -20.69 -32.59 0.66
CA SER A 17 -21.24 -31.37 0.06
C SER A 17 -21.69 -30.35 1.11
N GLU A 18 -22.25 -30.80 2.23
CA GLU A 18 -22.63 -29.92 3.35
C GLU A 18 -21.39 -29.35 4.05
N GLU A 19 -20.37 -30.17 4.27
CA GLU A 19 -19.08 -29.75 4.84
C GLU A 19 -18.40 -28.69 3.95
N LEU A 20 -18.43 -28.87 2.63
CA LEU A 20 -17.87 -27.91 1.68
C LEU A 20 -18.61 -26.55 1.71
N ILE A 21 -19.93 -26.57 1.86
CA ILE A 21 -20.75 -25.36 1.97
C ILE A 21 -20.41 -24.60 3.26
N LEU A 22 -20.28 -25.32 4.39
CA LEU A 22 -19.92 -24.74 5.68
C LEU A 22 -18.50 -24.13 5.65
N ALA A 23 -17.50 -24.88 5.17
CA ALA A 23 -16.12 -24.40 5.01
C ALA A 23 -16.05 -23.14 4.13
N SER A 24 -16.85 -23.11 3.05
CA SER A 24 -16.95 -21.95 2.16
C SER A 24 -17.57 -20.75 2.85
N SER A 25 -18.65 -20.95 3.62
CA SER A 25 -19.33 -19.88 4.36
C SER A 25 -18.40 -19.25 5.41
N ASP A 26 -17.70 -20.07 6.19
CA ASP A 26 -16.79 -19.60 7.24
C ASP A 26 -15.60 -18.82 6.69
N THR A 27 -15.07 -19.26 5.54
CA THR A 27 -13.98 -18.57 4.84
C THR A 27 -14.45 -17.21 4.29
N ILE A 28 -15.69 -17.13 3.78
CA ILE A 28 -16.28 -15.88 3.31
C ILE A 28 -16.50 -14.91 4.48
N HIS A 29 -16.98 -15.40 5.62
CA HIS A 29 -17.19 -14.57 6.81
C HIS A 29 -15.88 -13.98 7.35
N LEU A 30 -14.83 -14.81 7.45
CA LEU A 30 -13.49 -14.36 7.88
C LEU A 30 -12.91 -13.29 6.94
N LYS A 31 -13.19 -13.41 5.65
CA LYS A 31 -12.79 -12.41 4.65
C LYS A 31 -13.55 -11.09 4.83
N ASP A 32 -14.85 -11.15 5.07
CA ASP A 32 -15.72 -9.98 5.22
C ASP A 32 -15.43 -9.20 6.52
N GLU A 33 -14.91 -9.88 7.56
CA GLU A 33 -14.41 -9.27 8.80
C GLU A 33 -13.01 -8.64 8.67
N GLY A 34 -12.39 -8.70 7.49
CA GLY A 34 -11.09 -8.10 7.22
C GLY A 34 -9.89 -8.95 7.65
N GLY A 35 -10.08 -10.27 7.79
CA GLY A 35 -9.03 -11.22 8.16
C GLY A 35 -7.78 -11.12 7.26
N GLU A 36 -6.61 -11.29 7.86
CA GLU A 36 -5.36 -11.21 7.12
C GLU A 36 -5.20 -12.40 6.16
N TYR A 37 -4.46 -12.19 5.06
CA TYR A 37 -4.25 -13.22 4.03
C TYR A 37 -3.71 -14.54 4.61
N ARG A 38 -2.85 -14.46 5.63
CA ARG A 38 -2.28 -15.62 6.30
C ARG A 38 -3.34 -16.44 7.02
N GLU A 39 -4.25 -15.78 7.73
CA GLU A 39 -5.35 -16.42 8.47
C GLU A 39 -6.35 -17.05 7.49
N LEU A 40 -6.68 -16.34 6.40
CA LEU A 40 -7.51 -16.89 5.33
C LEU A 40 -6.88 -18.13 4.68
N HIS A 41 -5.57 -18.11 4.44
CA HIS A 41 -4.87 -19.24 3.84
C HIS A 41 -4.84 -20.47 4.77
N GLU A 42 -4.52 -20.26 6.05
CA GLU A 42 -4.48 -21.30 7.07
C GLU A 42 -5.87 -21.90 7.32
N LYS A 43 -6.91 -21.06 7.34
CA LYS A 43 -8.32 -21.45 7.42
C LYS A 43 -8.74 -22.30 6.21
N MET A 44 -8.40 -21.87 5.00
CA MET A 44 -8.70 -22.63 3.78
C MET A 44 -7.97 -23.97 3.73
N GLU A 45 -6.71 -24.04 4.18
CA GLU A 45 -5.97 -25.29 4.22
C GLU A 45 -6.58 -26.25 5.24
N THR A 46 -6.91 -25.75 6.44
CA THR A 46 -7.49 -26.56 7.52
C THR A 46 -8.87 -27.10 7.17
N ASP A 47 -9.73 -26.27 6.59
CA ASP A 47 -11.14 -26.61 6.41
C ASP A 47 -11.41 -27.43 5.13
N PHE A 48 -10.56 -27.29 4.09
CA PHE A 48 -10.79 -27.96 2.80
C PHE A 48 -9.91 -29.20 2.56
N GLU A 49 -8.76 -29.32 3.20
CA GLU A 49 -7.83 -30.45 2.99
C GLU A 49 -8.43 -31.82 3.38
N PRO A 50 -9.14 -31.95 4.52
CA PRO A 50 -9.81 -33.21 4.89
C PRO A 50 -10.92 -33.62 3.91
N ILE A 51 -11.66 -32.63 3.38
CA ILE A 51 -12.73 -32.84 2.40
C ILE A 51 -12.13 -33.37 1.09
N PHE A 52 -11.02 -32.78 0.65
CA PHE A 52 -10.31 -33.19 -0.57
C PHE A 52 -9.81 -34.64 -0.49
N TRP A 53 -9.16 -35.03 0.62
CA TRP A 53 -8.67 -36.40 0.78
C TRP A 53 -9.80 -37.42 0.87
N SER A 54 -10.91 -37.07 1.51
CA SER A 54 -12.10 -37.94 1.58
C SER A 54 -12.71 -38.17 0.20
N LEU A 55 -12.82 -37.12 -0.61
CA LEU A 55 -13.30 -37.21 -2.00
C LEU A 55 -12.36 -38.04 -2.88
N LYS A 56 -11.05 -37.85 -2.72
CA LYS A 56 -10.04 -38.61 -3.45
C LYS A 56 -10.10 -40.11 -3.11
N GLY A 57 -10.25 -40.45 -1.83
CA GLY A 57 -10.40 -41.84 -1.40
C GLY A 57 -11.63 -42.52 -2.01
N LEU A 58 -12.78 -41.84 -2.04
CA LEU A 58 -13.99 -42.37 -2.68
C LEU A 58 -13.80 -42.59 -4.18
N LEU A 59 -13.10 -41.68 -4.87
CA LEU A 59 -12.78 -41.83 -6.30
C LEU A 59 -11.84 -43.01 -6.57
N ASP A 60 -10.83 -43.20 -5.72
CA ASP A 60 -9.87 -44.30 -5.83
C ASP A 60 -10.54 -45.67 -5.57
N GLU A 61 -11.44 -45.76 -4.58
CA GLU A 61 -12.24 -46.96 -4.31
C GLU A 61 -13.18 -47.30 -5.46
N LEU A 62 -13.90 -46.31 -6.00
CA LEU A 62 -14.80 -46.49 -7.13
C LEU A 62 -14.05 -46.93 -8.40
N ALA A 63 -12.83 -46.41 -8.61
CA ALA A 63 -11.97 -46.81 -9.70
C ALA A 63 -11.47 -48.27 -9.55
N ALA A 64 -11.13 -48.68 -8.33
CA ALA A 64 -10.63 -50.03 -8.03
C ALA A 64 -11.71 -51.11 -8.15
N GLU A 65 -12.92 -50.88 -7.59
CA GLU A 65 -14.05 -51.82 -7.68
C GLU A 65 -14.46 -52.06 -9.14
N HIS A 66 -14.45 -50.99 -9.94
CA HIS A 66 -14.76 -51.08 -11.36
C HIS A 66 -13.71 -51.90 -12.13
N GLN A 67 -12.44 -51.90 -11.70
CA GLN A 67 -11.38 -52.65 -12.36
C GLN A 67 -11.49 -54.18 -12.12
N GLU A 68 -11.99 -54.61 -10.97
CA GLU A 68 -12.13 -56.02 -10.58
C GLU A 68 -13.35 -56.71 -11.22
N GLU A 69 -14.48 -56.00 -11.30
CA GLU A 69 -15.73 -56.51 -11.88
C GLU A 69 -15.61 -56.76 -13.41
N LEU A 70 -14.76 -55.99 -14.10
CA LEU A 70 -14.51 -56.07 -15.55
C LEU A 70 -13.77 -57.34 -16.00
N LEU A 71 -13.02 -58.00 -15.10
CA LEU A 71 -12.27 -59.23 -15.42
C LEU A 71 -13.18 -60.47 -15.55
N THR A 72 -14.39 -60.43 -14.99
CA THR A 72 -15.26 -61.62 -14.85
C THR A 72 -16.28 -61.81 -15.98
N THR A 73 -16.63 -60.77 -16.76
CA THR A 73 -17.87 -60.77 -17.57
C THR A 73 -17.66 -60.51 -19.07
N ARG A 74 -16.56 -60.95 -19.68
CA ARG A 74 -15.99 -60.54 -20.99
C ARG A 74 -16.86 -60.44 -22.30
N ALA A 75 -18.16 -60.74 -22.34
CA ALA A 75 -18.92 -60.82 -23.61
C ALA A 75 -20.04 -59.77 -23.83
N THR A 76 -20.69 -59.23 -22.78
CA THR A 76 -21.66 -58.11 -22.87
C THR A 76 -21.01 -56.72 -22.69
N VAL A 77 -19.68 -56.71 -22.65
CA VAL A 77 -18.80 -55.69 -22.06
C VAL A 77 -18.58 -54.47 -22.95
N SER A 78 -18.65 -54.62 -24.27
CA SER A 78 -18.21 -53.58 -25.22
C SER A 78 -18.99 -52.26 -25.08
N ASP A 79 -20.28 -52.32 -24.79
CA ASP A 79 -21.14 -51.12 -24.76
C ASP A 79 -21.12 -50.41 -23.39
N ARG A 80 -21.03 -51.18 -22.30
CA ARG A 80 -20.86 -50.63 -20.94
C ARG A 80 -19.47 -50.02 -20.73
N HIS A 81 -18.40 -50.61 -21.28
CA HIS A 81 -17.05 -50.05 -21.21
C HIS A 81 -16.97 -48.67 -21.87
N ASN A 82 -17.58 -48.50 -23.04
CA ASN A 82 -17.59 -47.22 -23.75
C ASN A 82 -18.34 -46.15 -22.94
N THR A 83 -19.40 -46.53 -22.24
CA THR A 83 -20.17 -45.62 -21.37
C THR A 83 -19.35 -45.16 -20.17
N VAL A 84 -18.63 -46.06 -19.51
CA VAL A 84 -17.81 -45.72 -18.33
C VAL A 84 -16.57 -44.93 -18.70
N ILE A 85 -15.86 -45.33 -19.78
CA ILE A 85 -14.72 -44.57 -20.30
C ILE A 85 -15.16 -43.13 -20.65
N ARG A 86 -16.33 -42.96 -21.28
CA ARG A 86 -16.90 -41.63 -21.55
C ARG A 86 -17.18 -40.84 -20.27
N LEU A 87 -17.70 -41.47 -19.23
CA LEU A 87 -17.99 -40.80 -17.95
C LEU A 87 -16.71 -40.32 -17.24
N VAL A 88 -15.67 -41.17 -17.20
CA VAL A 88 -14.36 -40.82 -16.62
C VAL A 88 -13.70 -39.67 -17.40
N LEU A 89 -13.74 -39.71 -18.74
CA LEU A 89 -13.21 -38.63 -19.57
C LEU A 89 -13.97 -37.31 -19.35
N LEU A 90 -15.31 -37.37 -19.24
CA LEU A 90 -16.13 -36.19 -18.95
C LEU A 90 -15.81 -35.58 -17.57
N LEU A 91 -15.66 -36.41 -16.53
CA LEU A 91 -15.28 -35.93 -15.20
C LEU A 91 -13.88 -35.30 -15.19
N GLY A 92 -12.92 -35.88 -15.89
CA GLY A 92 -11.58 -35.29 -16.06
C GLY A 92 -11.62 -33.93 -16.76
N ILE A 93 -12.40 -33.81 -17.85
CA ILE A 93 -12.59 -32.54 -18.57
C ILE A 93 -13.24 -31.51 -17.63
N ILE A 94 -14.32 -31.88 -16.92
CA ILE A 94 -15.00 -30.98 -15.97
C ILE A 94 -14.03 -30.52 -14.88
N GLY A 95 -13.25 -31.41 -14.28
CA GLY A 95 -12.25 -31.05 -13.27
C GLY A 95 -11.22 -30.05 -13.80
N THR A 96 -10.71 -30.26 -15.02
CA THR A 96 -9.75 -29.33 -15.63
C THR A 96 -10.37 -27.97 -15.93
N LEU A 97 -11.63 -27.93 -16.39
CA LEU A 97 -12.36 -26.69 -16.63
C LEU A 97 -12.62 -25.93 -15.33
N VAL A 98 -13.00 -26.63 -14.25
CA VAL A 98 -13.19 -26.03 -12.92
C VAL A 98 -11.87 -25.45 -12.41
N ALA A 99 -10.77 -26.20 -12.48
CA ALA A 99 -9.45 -25.70 -12.09
C ALA A 99 -9.03 -24.46 -12.90
N MET A 100 -9.28 -24.46 -14.21
CA MET A 100 -8.99 -23.31 -15.08
C MET A 100 -9.84 -22.08 -14.71
N ILE A 101 -11.13 -22.27 -14.40
CA ILE A 101 -12.02 -21.19 -13.96
C ILE A 101 -11.53 -20.61 -12.63
N ILE A 102 -11.18 -21.46 -11.65
CA ILE A 102 -10.65 -21.02 -10.35
C ILE A 102 -9.38 -20.21 -10.56
N ALA A 103 -8.43 -20.71 -11.36
CA ALA A 103 -7.18 -19.99 -11.64
C ALA A 103 -7.43 -18.60 -12.24
N VAL A 104 -8.36 -18.47 -13.20
CA VAL A 104 -8.71 -17.18 -13.82
C VAL A 104 -9.40 -16.24 -12.83
N LEU A 105 -10.26 -16.76 -11.95
CA LEU A 105 -10.93 -15.95 -10.93
C LEU A 105 -9.95 -15.45 -9.88
N VAL A 106 -9.03 -16.30 -9.41
CA VAL A 106 -7.98 -15.95 -8.45
C VAL A 106 -7.05 -14.90 -9.05
N ASP A 107 -6.58 -15.09 -10.28
CA ASP A 107 -5.72 -14.12 -10.97
C ASP A 107 -6.40 -12.74 -11.09
N ARG A 108 -7.66 -12.72 -11.55
CA ARG A 108 -8.44 -11.48 -11.66
C ARG A 108 -8.65 -10.80 -10.30
N TYR A 109 -8.88 -11.58 -9.25
CA TYR A 109 -9.03 -11.07 -7.89
C TYR A 109 -7.72 -10.48 -7.37
N LEU A 110 -6.61 -11.19 -7.54
CA LEU A 110 -5.28 -10.77 -7.09
C LEU A 110 -4.84 -9.48 -7.77
N VAL A 111 -5.02 -9.38 -9.10
CA VAL A 111 -4.68 -8.17 -9.86
C VAL A 111 -5.45 -6.95 -9.34
N ARG A 112 -6.76 -7.11 -9.08
CA ARG A 112 -7.59 -6.01 -8.53
C ARG A 112 -7.15 -5.62 -7.13
N TYR A 113 -6.92 -6.60 -6.26
CA TYR A 113 -6.47 -6.39 -4.89
C TYR A 113 -5.13 -5.64 -4.84
N LEU A 114 -4.15 -6.05 -5.66
CA LEU A 114 -2.86 -5.38 -5.75
C LEU A 114 -2.97 -3.96 -6.31
N ALA A 115 -3.85 -3.74 -7.29
CA ALA A 115 -4.07 -2.41 -7.87
C ALA A 115 -4.67 -1.44 -6.83
N GLU A 116 -5.65 -1.89 -6.06
CA GLU A 116 -6.27 -1.10 -4.99
C GLU A 116 -5.27 -0.78 -3.87
N ARG A 117 -4.53 -1.79 -3.38
CA ARG A 117 -3.45 -1.60 -2.39
C ARG A 117 -2.43 -0.57 -2.85
N LYS A 118 -1.92 -0.69 -4.07
CA LYS A 118 -0.94 0.25 -4.63
C LYS A 118 -1.50 1.67 -4.79
N LYS A 119 -2.79 1.81 -5.09
CA LYS A 119 -3.46 3.11 -5.17
C LYS A 119 -3.60 3.75 -3.78
N MET A 120 -3.98 2.96 -2.78
CA MET A 120 -4.08 3.42 -1.39
C MET A 120 -2.70 3.84 -0.86
N GLU A 121 -1.66 3.04 -1.09
CA GLU A 121 -0.28 3.36 -0.69
C GLU A 121 0.18 4.69 -1.30
N LYS A 122 -0.03 4.90 -2.61
CA LYS A 122 0.32 6.16 -3.28
C LYS A 122 -0.45 7.36 -2.73
N THR A 123 -1.73 7.17 -2.42
CA THR A 123 -2.57 8.25 -1.87
C THR A 123 -2.09 8.62 -0.47
N LEU A 124 -1.83 7.61 0.37
CA LEU A 124 -1.30 7.78 1.71
C LEU A 124 0.09 8.44 1.71
N GLU A 125 0.97 8.03 0.79
CA GLU A 125 2.31 8.62 0.66
C GLU A 125 2.21 10.10 0.29
N LYS A 126 1.32 10.45 -0.65
CA LYS A 126 1.05 11.83 -1.02
C LYS A 126 0.48 12.63 0.15
N GLU A 127 -0.54 12.12 0.84
CA GLU A 127 -1.13 12.81 1.99
C GLU A 127 -0.12 13.01 3.12
N ARG A 128 0.73 12.02 3.38
CA ARG A 128 1.81 12.13 4.37
C ARG A 128 2.83 13.19 3.96
N HIS A 129 3.18 13.26 2.68
CA HIS A 129 4.07 14.29 2.16
C HIS A 129 3.46 15.68 2.28
N ASP A 130 2.23 15.87 1.79
CA ASP A 130 1.49 17.14 1.86
C ASP A 130 1.34 17.61 3.33
N LEU A 131 1.05 16.68 4.26
CA LEU A 131 0.98 16.98 5.68
C LEU A 131 2.35 17.37 6.26
N GLY A 132 3.41 16.67 5.87
CA GLY A 132 4.79 16.98 6.27
C GLY A 132 5.20 18.39 5.87
N GLU A 133 4.90 18.81 4.63
CA GLU A 133 5.19 20.16 4.16
C GLU A 133 4.37 21.22 4.92
N ARG A 134 3.10 20.93 5.24
CA ARG A 134 2.29 21.83 6.08
C ARG A 134 2.82 21.94 7.50
N VAL A 135 3.27 20.86 8.11
CA VAL A 135 3.87 20.91 9.45
C VAL A 135 5.12 21.79 9.45
N LYS A 136 6.01 21.62 8.46
CA LYS A 136 7.21 22.48 8.31
C LYS A 136 6.86 23.95 8.17
N GLU A 137 5.90 24.28 7.29
CA GLU A 137 5.43 25.64 7.06
C GLU A 137 4.86 26.26 8.36
N LEU A 138 4.00 25.52 9.05
CA LEU A 138 3.39 25.97 10.31
C LEU A 138 4.46 26.16 11.39
N ASP A 139 5.37 25.21 11.59
CA ASP A 139 6.43 25.30 12.60
C ASP A 139 7.33 26.51 12.37
N CYS A 140 7.68 26.80 11.11
CA CYS A 140 8.47 27.97 10.75
C CYS A 140 7.71 29.27 11.03
N LEU A 141 6.54 29.43 10.40
CA LEU A 141 5.79 30.67 10.42
C LEU A 141 5.25 30.96 11.83
N TYR A 142 4.65 29.99 12.51
CA TYR A 142 4.24 30.16 13.91
C TYR A 142 5.42 30.36 14.85
N GLY A 143 6.57 29.73 14.58
CA GLY A 143 7.82 30.02 15.30
C GLY A 143 8.18 31.49 15.22
N ILE A 144 8.18 32.06 14.02
CA ILE A 144 8.45 33.48 13.78
C ILE A 144 7.40 34.37 14.45
N SER A 145 6.10 34.07 14.32
CA SER A 145 5.05 34.87 14.98
C SER A 145 5.18 34.88 16.50
N ARG A 146 5.52 33.74 17.12
CA ARG A 146 5.76 33.67 18.56
C ARG A 146 6.96 34.51 19.00
N LEU A 147 7.97 34.67 18.15
CA LEU A 147 9.09 35.57 18.42
C LEU A 147 8.64 37.03 18.37
N VAL A 148 7.86 37.41 17.35
CA VAL A 148 7.33 38.78 17.18
C VAL A 148 6.36 39.16 18.31
N GLU A 149 5.54 38.23 18.79
CA GLU A 149 4.55 38.48 19.84
C GLU A 149 5.14 38.53 21.26
N LYS A 150 6.40 38.12 21.44
CA LYS A 150 7.03 38.03 22.76
C LYS A 150 7.34 39.42 23.30
N GLU A 151 6.87 39.72 24.52
CA GLU A 151 7.20 40.98 25.18
C GLU A 151 8.67 41.00 25.67
N ASN A 152 9.29 42.18 25.64
CA ASN A 152 10.67 42.43 26.11
C ASN A 152 11.78 41.68 25.34
N ILE A 153 11.57 41.39 24.05
CA ILE A 153 12.60 40.89 23.13
C ILE A 153 13.00 42.01 22.16
N SER A 154 14.29 42.09 21.79
CA SER A 154 14.77 43.06 20.81
C SER A 154 14.47 42.62 19.36
N LEU A 155 14.53 43.56 18.41
CA LEU A 155 14.36 43.23 16.98
C LEU A 155 15.46 42.27 16.51
N GLU A 156 16.70 42.47 16.97
CA GLU A 156 17.84 41.62 16.68
C GLU A 156 17.60 40.19 17.17
N GLU A 157 17.07 40.02 18.38
CA GLU A 157 16.73 38.70 18.94
C GLU A 157 15.59 38.02 18.16
N ILE A 158 14.62 38.79 17.64
CA ILE A 158 13.56 38.25 16.77
C ILE A 158 14.15 37.73 15.46
N ILE A 159 15.02 38.53 14.81
CA ILE A 159 15.62 38.16 13.52
C ILE A 159 16.59 36.99 13.70
N GLU A 160 17.36 36.95 14.78
CA GLU A 160 18.23 35.83 15.12
C GLU A 160 17.42 34.56 15.40
N GLY A 161 16.29 34.68 16.10
CA GLY A 161 15.37 33.54 16.26
C GLY A 161 14.79 33.08 14.92
N ALA A 162 14.38 34.02 14.07
CA ALA A 162 13.79 33.72 12.76
C ALA A 162 14.79 33.01 11.84
N VAL A 163 16.02 33.52 11.70
CA VAL A 163 17.04 32.91 10.81
C VAL A 163 17.40 31.48 11.22
N ASN A 164 17.31 31.16 12.52
CA ASN A 164 17.58 29.83 13.03
C ASN A 164 16.41 28.83 12.84
N LEU A 165 15.19 29.30 12.59
CA LEU A 165 14.02 28.45 12.30
C LEU A 165 13.89 28.07 10.82
N ILE A 166 14.55 28.83 9.94
CA ILE A 166 14.45 28.62 8.48
C ILE A 166 15.00 27.23 8.08
N PRO A 167 16.22 26.79 8.48
CA PRO A 167 16.80 25.56 7.98
C PRO A 167 15.96 24.29 8.23
N SER A 168 15.28 24.18 9.38
CA SER A 168 14.45 23.01 9.71
C SER A 168 13.22 22.84 8.81
N SER A 169 12.89 23.88 8.04
CA SER A 169 11.66 23.96 7.26
C SER A 169 11.88 23.64 5.77
N TRP A 170 13.13 23.43 5.36
CA TRP A 170 13.50 23.04 4.01
C TRP A 170 13.58 21.50 3.86
N GLN A 171 13.65 21.01 2.63
CA GLN A 171 13.71 19.59 2.28
C GLN A 171 14.95 18.89 2.85
N TYR A 172 16.08 19.60 2.92
CA TYR A 172 17.36 19.09 3.40
C TYR A 172 17.91 19.93 4.57
N PRO A 173 17.32 19.87 5.78
CA PRO A 173 17.69 20.73 6.90
C PRO A 173 19.17 20.67 7.29
N GLU A 174 19.80 19.51 7.13
CA GLU A 174 21.18 19.25 7.52
C GLU A 174 22.22 20.01 6.68
N ILE A 175 21.87 20.39 5.45
CA ILE A 175 22.71 21.19 4.55
C ILE A 175 22.13 22.57 4.28
N THR A 176 20.99 22.90 4.89
CA THR A 176 20.36 24.20 4.72
C THR A 176 20.98 25.22 5.67
N ALA A 177 21.27 26.41 5.15
CA ALA A 177 21.61 27.56 5.98
C ALA A 177 20.86 28.81 5.49
N ALA A 178 20.65 29.77 6.37
CA ALA A 178 19.92 30.99 6.07
C ALA A 178 20.69 32.24 6.52
N ARG A 179 20.44 33.34 5.83
CA ARG A 179 20.91 34.69 6.17
C ARG A 179 19.76 35.66 6.01
N ILE A 180 19.59 36.55 6.99
CA ILE A 180 18.69 37.71 6.89
C ILE A 180 19.56 38.96 6.98
N VAL A 181 19.39 39.87 6.02
CA VAL A 181 20.02 41.18 6.05
C VAL A 181 18.91 42.23 6.20
N LEU A 182 19.00 43.08 7.22
CA LEU A 182 18.04 44.16 7.50
C LEU A 182 18.81 45.41 7.95
N ASP A 183 18.55 46.57 7.33
CA ASP A 183 19.17 47.87 7.68
C ASP A 183 20.70 47.78 7.94
N ASP A 184 21.43 47.16 6.99
CA ASP A 184 22.88 46.91 7.01
C ASP A 184 23.40 45.91 8.07
N GLN A 185 22.52 45.30 8.86
CA GLN A 185 22.86 44.21 9.78
C GLN A 185 22.61 42.85 9.14
N SER A 186 23.53 41.90 9.36
CA SER A 186 23.44 40.52 8.84
C SER A 186 23.30 39.52 10.00
N PHE A 187 22.25 38.72 9.94
CA PHE A 187 21.96 37.61 10.85
C PHE A 187 22.06 36.30 10.09
N GLN A 188 22.71 35.29 10.66
CA GLN A 188 23.02 34.05 9.95
C GLN A 188 22.71 32.84 10.83
N SER A 189 22.16 31.80 10.22
CA SER A 189 22.05 30.50 10.88
C SER A 189 23.42 29.87 11.04
N LYS A 190 23.50 28.85 11.89
CA LYS A 190 24.73 28.06 12.05
C LYS A 190 25.23 27.55 10.70
N ASN A 191 26.55 27.62 10.50
CA ASN A 191 27.27 27.13 9.32
C ASN A 191 26.96 27.84 7.98
N PHE A 192 26.32 29.01 7.99
CA PHE A 192 26.07 29.77 6.77
C PHE A 192 27.34 30.05 5.97
N ARG A 193 27.29 29.79 4.66
CA ARG A 193 28.31 30.10 3.65
C ARG A 193 27.61 30.38 2.34
N GLU A 194 28.15 31.29 1.54
CA GLU A 194 27.64 31.52 0.17
C GLU A 194 27.69 30.21 -0.63
N SER A 195 26.63 29.98 -1.41
CA SER A 195 26.49 28.81 -2.27
C SER A 195 25.91 29.22 -3.62
N ALA A 196 26.21 28.44 -4.66
CA ALA A 196 25.54 28.57 -5.95
C ALA A 196 24.06 28.16 -5.86
N TYR A 197 23.72 27.29 -4.92
CA TYR A 197 22.36 26.82 -4.67
C TYR A 197 21.68 27.72 -3.66
N LYS A 198 20.97 28.76 -4.14
CA LYS A 198 20.34 29.73 -3.26
C LYS A 198 19.00 30.26 -3.73
N GLN A 199 18.14 30.54 -2.76
CA GLN A 199 16.92 31.31 -2.90
C GLN A 199 17.04 32.62 -2.13
N THR A 200 16.57 33.70 -2.73
CA THR A 200 16.51 35.01 -2.09
C THR A 200 15.11 35.60 -2.21
N GLN A 201 14.71 36.39 -1.21
CA GLN A 201 13.47 37.16 -1.23
C GLN A 201 13.67 38.51 -0.54
N GLU A 202 13.21 39.60 -1.16
CA GLU A 202 13.31 40.94 -0.59
C GLU A 202 12.29 41.15 0.53
N ILE A 203 12.74 41.80 1.60
CA ILE A 203 11.88 42.31 2.68
C ILE A 203 11.52 43.76 2.32
N VAL A 204 10.23 44.05 2.18
CA VAL A 204 9.73 45.34 1.70
C VAL A 204 8.82 46.00 2.73
N ILE A 205 9.30 47.06 3.37
CA ILE A 205 8.56 47.83 4.39
C ILE A 205 8.07 49.14 3.76
N ASN A 206 6.77 49.41 3.83
CA ASN A 206 6.16 50.62 3.25
C ASN A 206 6.55 50.86 1.77
N GLY A 207 6.67 49.79 0.98
CA GLY A 207 7.04 49.85 -0.44
C GLY A 207 8.52 50.12 -0.73
N LYS A 208 9.39 50.13 0.29
CA LYS A 208 10.83 50.26 0.15
C LYS A 208 11.53 48.98 0.59
N LYS A 209 12.58 48.60 -0.12
CA LYS A 209 13.45 47.49 0.27
C LYS A 209 14.13 47.83 1.60
N ALA A 210 13.80 47.06 2.63
CA ALA A 210 14.40 47.14 3.97
C ALA A 210 15.46 46.05 4.19
N GLY A 211 15.35 44.94 3.45
CA GLY A 211 16.24 43.80 3.64
C GLY A 211 16.10 42.70 2.61
N VAL A 212 16.72 41.55 2.91
CA VAL A 212 16.64 40.32 2.11
C VAL A 212 16.73 39.10 3.03
N VAL A 213 15.89 38.11 2.77
CA VAL A 213 16.01 36.74 3.28
C VAL A 213 16.71 35.91 2.23
N GLU A 214 17.71 35.14 2.63
CA GLU A 214 18.46 34.23 1.77
C GLU A 214 18.54 32.86 2.42
N VAL A 215 18.32 31.82 1.61
CA VAL A 215 18.44 30.42 2.00
C VAL A 215 19.32 29.71 1.01
N VAL A 216 20.25 28.89 1.52
CA VAL A 216 21.24 28.19 0.71
C VAL A 216 21.27 26.70 1.04
N TYR A 217 21.55 25.88 0.03
CA TYR A 217 22.03 24.52 0.24
C TYR A 217 23.55 24.50 0.12
N LEU A 218 24.22 23.95 1.13
CA LEU A 218 25.68 23.89 1.22
C LEU A 218 26.28 22.76 0.35
N GLU A 219 25.45 21.85 -0.15
CA GLU A 219 25.82 20.74 -1.03
C GLU A 219 24.92 20.72 -2.27
N GLU A 220 25.42 20.11 -3.34
CA GLU A 220 24.63 19.87 -4.54
C GLU A 220 23.51 18.84 -4.26
N ARG A 221 22.35 19.11 -4.84
CA ARG A 221 21.17 18.25 -4.81
C ARG A 221 20.50 18.23 -6.18
N PRO A 222 19.71 17.19 -6.50
CA PRO A 222 19.00 17.09 -7.77
C PRO A 222 18.12 18.31 -8.03
N GLU A 223 17.96 18.68 -9.30
CA GLU A 223 17.04 19.75 -9.69
C GLU A 223 15.58 19.36 -9.39
N SER A 224 14.80 20.36 -8.96
CA SER A 224 13.36 20.31 -8.73
C SER A 224 12.67 21.50 -9.42
N ASP A 225 12.05 22.44 -8.69
CA ASP A 225 11.26 23.53 -9.28
C ASP A 225 12.08 24.80 -9.51
N GLU A 226 13.00 25.11 -8.59
CA GLU A 226 13.91 26.25 -8.71
C GLU A 226 15.32 25.84 -8.33
N GLY A 227 16.09 25.36 -9.31
CA GLY A 227 17.34 24.66 -9.00
C GLY A 227 17.02 23.46 -8.11
N PRO A 228 17.71 23.24 -6.97
CA PRO A 228 17.41 22.11 -6.08
C PRO A 228 16.22 22.33 -5.13
N PHE A 229 15.53 23.46 -5.21
CA PHE A 229 14.47 23.83 -4.27
C PHE A 229 13.06 23.48 -4.79
N LEU A 230 12.17 23.14 -3.86
CA LEU A 230 10.76 22.86 -4.11
C LEU A 230 9.94 24.15 -4.28
N LYS A 231 8.81 24.05 -4.99
CA LYS A 231 7.86 25.17 -5.10
C LYS A 231 7.33 25.62 -3.73
N GLU A 232 7.14 24.69 -2.82
CA GLU A 232 6.70 24.93 -1.44
C GLU A 232 7.71 25.79 -0.67
N GLU A 233 9.01 25.54 -0.84
CA GLU A 233 10.09 26.32 -0.23
C GLU A 233 10.14 27.75 -0.77
N ARG A 234 9.90 27.93 -2.06
CA ARG A 234 9.75 29.26 -2.67
C ARG A 234 8.55 30.01 -2.06
N ASN A 235 7.42 29.35 -1.86
CA ASN A 235 6.28 29.99 -1.20
C ASN A 235 6.60 30.33 0.27
N LEU A 236 7.35 29.47 0.96
CA LEU A 236 7.73 29.68 2.35
C LEU A 236 8.67 30.87 2.52
N ILE A 237 9.72 31.02 1.70
CA ILE A 237 10.63 32.19 1.78
C ILE A 237 9.87 33.50 1.49
N ASN A 238 8.86 33.48 0.60
CA ASN A 238 7.99 34.61 0.34
C ASN A 238 7.18 34.99 1.60
N ALA A 239 6.53 34.01 2.23
CA ALA A 239 5.74 34.22 3.44
C ALA A 239 6.60 34.68 4.63
N ILE A 240 7.84 34.18 4.74
CA ILE A 240 8.79 34.63 5.77
C ILE A 240 9.13 36.11 5.56
N ALA A 241 9.48 36.52 4.33
CA ALA A 241 9.80 37.91 4.04
C ALA A 241 8.62 38.85 4.28
N GLU A 242 7.39 38.42 3.99
CA GLU A 242 6.16 39.17 4.30
C GLU A 242 5.92 39.32 5.81
N ARG A 243 6.23 38.31 6.63
CA ARG A 243 6.07 38.40 8.10
C ARG A 243 7.14 39.25 8.77
N LEU A 244 8.30 39.41 8.14
CA LEU A 244 9.40 40.24 8.64
C LEU A 244 9.29 41.71 8.19
N ALA A 245 8.35 42.03 7.29
CA ALA A 245 8.10 43.38 6.80
C ALA A 245 7.11 44.15 7.70
#